data_AF-A0A938SQE1-F1
#
_entry.id   AF-A0A938SQE1-F1
#
_cell.length_a   1.000
_cell.length_b   1.000
_cell.length_c   1.000
_cell.angle_alpha   90.00
_cell.angle_beta   90.00
_cell.angle_gamma   90.00
#
_symmetry.space_group_name_H-M   'P 1'
#
loop_
_entity.id
_entity.type
_entity.pdbx_description
1 polymer ?
#
loop_
_entity_poly.entity_id
_entity_poly.type
_entity_poly.pdbx_seq_one_letter_code
_entity_poly.pdbx_strand_id
1 'polypeptide(L)'
;MAANVILPADRFLNTGEARPPLVAATGRVRGSHMIRRCVLACVLITSWMAWRADRALAGESPASVAVGDRVVTNKPTQLKRGTETLREISAQTNFTVESVRGTWVGVVAPDGKNAVSGWIRREDVRLFARHVDAVSRTVPLAKAPADMIALVTCAVTADGQHVAYVSDKDDQRALVVDGTEGESYDDVRMGRSVFSADGRRVAYSARRADSWFVVVDGMPGAAFDDISARGPVFSRDGNHVAYAARRGREYVVVVDNVEGQPFDDVLEGYPVFSPDSTHVAYAARRGSALFVIVDDLSTKTPSDTALRFDDMSAHDFTFSPTGHRFALVAERNERSVVVLDAVELGSFDWAGSLVFSPDGQSLVYQTERDGRRSLILKSPQTTKSIGGGYENFGQTAFSPTGSRLAFWAQRGQPWRLVLANPDGTTVATQATYDDYCDDTLTFSRGGRRVAYVAVREDKAVVVVDGVDGPVFDSVLKGTPVFSLDERSVAYAAHRGNTWQLVVNGLVRFSFPLVKEYTVQFTPAGTHLVCLAGCEKNGRRLAVAVNGAMTEDFLFPA
;
A
#
# COMPACT_ATOMS: atom_id res chain seq x y z
N MET A 1 -64.76 -15.66 -31.46
CA MET A 1 -65.00 -15.36 -30.04
C MET A 1 -63.94 -14.33 -29.67
N ALA A 2 -64.25 -13.04 -29.52
CA ALA A 2 -65.13 -12.38 -28.53
C ALA A 2 -64.46 -12.34 -27.13
N ALA A 3 -64.30 -11.20 -26.45
CA ALA A 3 -64.76 -9.84 -26.78
C ALA A 3 -63.91 -8.68 -26.20
N ASN A 4 -64.17 -7.50 -26.80
CA ASN A 4 -63.90 -6.10 -26.46
C ASN A 4 -63.86 -5.66 -24.97
N VAL A 5 -63.24 -4.48 -24.72
CA VAL A 5 -63.71 -3.26 -23.97
C VAL A 5 -62.49 -2.47 -23.41
N ILE A 6 -62.32 -1.12 -23.46
CA ILE A 6 -62.80 0.01 -24.31
C ILE A 6 -61.83 1.23 -24.08
N LEU A 7 -61.99 2.39 -24.76
CA LEU A 7 -61.19 3.65 -24.61
C LEU A 7 -62.02 4.78 -23.91
N PRO A 8 -61.47 5.91 -23.40
CA PRO A 8 -60.86 7.05 -24.17
C PRO A 8 -59.53 7.60 -23.54
N ALA A 9 -58.68 8.45 -24.15
CA ALA A 9 -58.63 9.28 -25.38
C ALA A 9 -59.03 10.78 -25.28
N ASP A 10 -58.05 11.69 -25.49
CA ASP A 10 -58.16 12.96 -26.26
C ASP A 10 -56.74 13.58 -26.46
N ARG A 11 -56.30 13.91 -27.69
CA ARG A 11 -56.20 15.26 -28.36
C ARG A 11 -55.15 16.21 -27.75
N PHE A 12 -54.35 16.99 -28.50
CA PHE A 12 -54.33 17.39 -29.93
C PHE A 12 -53.04 16.90 -30.64
N LEU A 13 -52.98 16.57 -31.94
CA LEU A 13 -53.17 17.38 -33.16
C LEU A 13 -52.19 18.58 -33.31
N ASN A 14 -51.12 18.38 -34.08
CA ASN A 14 -50.89 19.20 -35.28
C ASN A 14 -50.15 18.36 -36.35
N THR A 15 -50.33 18.67 -37.64
CA THR A 15 -49.96 17.77 -38.75
C THR A 15 -49.44 18.51 -39.99
N GLY A 16 -48.37 17.98 -40.57
CA GLY A 16 -47.96 18.23 -41.96
C GLY A 16 -46.93 19.35 -42.18
N GLU A 17 -46.14 19.33 -43.26
CA GLU A 17 -45.93 18.21 -44.19
C GLU A 17 -44.63 18.37 -45.02
N ALA A 18 -44.03 17.24 -45.40
CA ALA A 18 -43.36 16.96 -46.69
C ALA A 18 -42.20 17.84 -47.25
N ARG A 19 -41.19 17.31 -47.98
CA ARG A 19 -40.75 15.91 -48.30
C ARG A 19 -39.24 15.93 -48.78
N PRO A 20 -38.60 14.77 -49.08
CA PRO A 20 -37.13 14.57 -49.19
C PRO A 20 -36.66 14.54 -50.68
N PRO A 21 -35.58 13.86 -51.15
CA PRO A 21 -34.53 13.05 -50.48
C PRO A 21 -33.08 13.20 -51.01
N LEU A 22 -32.15 12.42 -50.44
CA LEU A 22 -31.12 11.72 -51.21
C LEU A 22 -30.80 10.33 -50.60
N VAL A 23 -30.42 9.37 -51.46
CA VAL A 23 -30.30 7.92 -51.21
C VAL A 23 -28.83 7.61 -50.87
N ALA A 24 -28.48 7.16 -49.65
CA ALA A 24 -28.52 5.80 -49.09
C ALA A 24 -27.48 4.80 -49.65
N ALA A 25 -26.58 4.35 -48.76
CA ALA A 25 -25.78 3.12 -48.86
C ALA A 25 -25.36 2.70 -47.43
N THR A 26 -26.10 1.83 -46.76
CA THR A 26 -25.77 0.39 -46.61
C THR A 26 -24.33 0.08 -46.20
N GLY A 27 -24.10 -0.20 -44.91
CA GLY A 27 -22.79 -0.58 -44.37
C GLY A 27 -22.83 -1.16 -42.96
N ARG A 28 -23.42 -2.35 -42.77
CA ARG A 28 -23.26 -3.13 -41.53
C ARG A 28 -21.89 -3.81 -41.53
N VAL A 29 -21.04 -3.49 -40.57
CA VAL A 29 -19.83 -4.26 -40.23
C VAL A 29 -19.85 -4.59 -38.73
N ARG A 30 -19.51 -5.82 -38.37
CA ARG A 30 -19.29 -6.26 -36.99
C ARG A 30 -17.79 -6.20 -36.68
N GLY A 31 -17.46 -5.80 -35.45
CA GLY A 31 -16.10 -5.73 -34.91
C GLY A 31 -15.95 -4.43 -34.11
N SER A 32 -16.04 -4.42 -32.78
CA SER A 32 -15.08 -4.96 -31.78
C SER A 32 -13.78 -4.14 -31.69
N HIS A 33 -13.34 -3.89 -30.45
CA HIS A 33 -12.02 -3.32 -30.10
C HIS A 33 -11.67 -1.88 -30.57
N MET A 34 -12.44 -0.84 -30.18
CA MET A 34 -11.82 0.50 -29.97
C MET A 34 -12.52 1.53 -29.05
N ILE A 35 -13.33 1.13 -28.05
CA ILE A 35 -13.88 2.07 -27.05
C ILE A 35 -13.57 1.60 -25.60
N ARG A 36 -12.28 1.62 -25.24
CA ARG A 36 -11.77 1.47 -23.85
C ARG A 36 -10.63 2.47 -23.54
N ARG A 37 -10.60 3.65 -24.20
CA ARG A 37 -9.54 4.67 -24.06
C ARG A 37 -10.05 6.13 -24.15
N CYS A 38 -10.96 6.55 -23.27
CA CYS A 38 -11.41 7.95 -23.18
C CYS A 38 -11.55 8.56 -21.77
N VAL A 39 -11.24 7.83 -20.69
CA VAL A 39 -11.37 8.34 -19.30
C VAL A 39 -10.03 8.46 -18.56
N LEU A 40 -8.93 7.98 -19.16
CA LEU A 40 -7.57 8.06 -18.59
C LEU A 40 -6.71 9.12 -19.29
N ALA A 41 -7.26 10.32 -19.49
CA ALA A 41 -6.70 11.34 -20.41
C ALA A 41 -6.59 12.77 -19.84
N CYS A 42 -6.57 12.95 -18.51
CA CYS A 42 -6.44 14.27 -17.87
C CYS A 42 -5.19 14.48 -16.98
N VAL A 43 -4.24 13.52 -16.94
CA VAL A 43 -3.11 13.54 -15.97
C VAL A 43 -1.72 13.56 -16.64
N LEU A 44 -1.62 13.92 -17.94
CA LEU A 44 -0.35 13.85 -18.69
C LEU A 44 -0.01 15.08 -19.56
N ILE A 45 -0.52 16.29 -19.24
CA ILE A 45 -0.15 17.54 -19.96
C ILE A 45 0.28 18.67 -19.00
N THR A 46 1.34 18.44 -18.24
CA THR A 46 2.08 19.51 -17.50
C THR A 46 3.61 19.39 -17.62
N SER A 47 4.15 18.34 -18.26
CA SER A 47 5.59 18.02 -18.27
C SER A 47 6.33 18.32 -19.59
N TRP A 48 5.78 19.15 -20.48
CA TRP A 48 6.38 19.41 -21.82
C TRP A 48 6.69 20.88 -22.15
N MET A 49 6.54 21.81 -21.19
CA MET A 49 6.88 23.24 -21.39
C MET A 49 8.13 23.72 -20.61
N ALA A 50 8.78 22.85 -19.84
CA ALA A 50 10.00 23.16 -19.07
C ALA A 50 11.32 22.89 -19.83
N TRP A 51 11.30 22.72 -21.17
CA TRP A 51 12.47 22.33 -21.98
C TRP A 51 12.95 23.42 -22.97
N ARG A 52 12.44 24.66 -22.88
CA ARG A 52 12.74 25.71 -23.88
C ARG A 52 13.00 27.12 -23.35
N ALA A 53 13.56 27.23 -22.15
CA ALA A 53 13.94 28.52 -21.56
C ALA A 53 15.24 28.44 -20.73
N ASP A 54 16.37 28.07 -21.38
CA ASP A 54 17.70 28.63 -21.03
C ASP A 54 18.78 28.25 -22.07
N ARG A 55 18.88 29.06 -23.13
CA ARG A 55 20.02 29.06 -24.09
C ARG A 55 20.19 30.45 -24.72
N ALA A 56 20.44 31.44 -23.86
CA ALA A 56 20.77 32.80 -24.30
C ALA A 56 21.69 33.53 -23.30
N LEU A 57 22.95 33.12 -23.23
CA LEU A 57 24.13 33.97 -23.01
C LEU A 57 25.40 33.10 -23.25
N ALA A 58 26.50 33.72 -23.68
CA ALA A 58 27.68 33.01 -24.18
C ALA A 58 28.99 33.69 -23.74
N GLY A 59 30.07 32.91 -23.72
CA GLY A 59 31.40 33.33 -23.25
C GLY A 59 31.64 32.97 -21.78
N GLU A 60 32.81 32.46 -21.37
CA GLU A 60 34.00 32.06 -22.12
C GLU A 60 34.68 30.84 -21.46
N SER A 61 35.70 30.28 -22.09
CA SER A 61 36.65 29.33 -21.48
C SER A 61 38.00 29.50 -22.18
N PRO A 62 39.09 29.64 -21.41
CA PRO A 62 40.03 28.52 -21.20
C PRO A 62 40.29 28.28 -19.69
N ALA A 63 41.05 27.26 -19.25
CA ALA A 63 42.05 26.46 -19.97
C ALA A 63 41.99 24.96 -19.63
N SER A 64 42.69 24.16 -20.44
CA SER A 64 42.78 22.71 -20.35
C SER A 64 44.19 22.22 -20.00
N VAL A 65 44.26 21.11 -19.26
CA VAL A 65 45.36 20.13 -19.31
C VAL A 65 44.70 18.75 -19.36
N ALA A 66 45.28 17.82 -20.11
CA ALA A 66 44.71 16.50 -20.40
C ALA A 66 45.81 15.42 -20.44
N VAL A 67 45.44 14.23 -20.95
CA VAL A 67 46.23 12.98 -21.06
C VAL A 67 46.25 12.13 -19.76
N GLY A 68 45.79 10.88 -19.78
CA GLY A 68 45.18 10.18 -20.92
C GLY A 68 44.55 8.81 -20.65
N ASP A 69 43.53 8.54 -21.47
CA ASP A 69 43.06 7.26 -22.02
C ASP A 69 43.16 5.95 -21.21
N ARG A 70 41.97 5.41 -20.87
CA ARG A 70 41.39 4.40 -21.78
C ARG A 70 39.85 4.33 -21.71
N VAL A 71 39.22 4.09 -22.86
CA VAL A 71 37.76 4.03 -23.02
C VAL A 71 37.25 2.59 -22.88
N VAL A 72 36.17 2.41 -22.10
CA VAL A 72 35.25 1.27 -22.22
C VAL A 72 33.83 1.83 -22.32
N THR A 73 33.10 1.44 -23.37
CA THR A 73 31.79 2.02 -23.71
C THR A 73 30.64 1.28 -23.03
N ASN A 74 30.04 1.85 -21.99
CA ASN A 74 28.77 1.36 -21.47
C ASN A 74 27.58 1.98 -22.24
N LYS A 75 26.70 1.13 -22.77
CA LYS A 75 25.40 1.54 -23.30
C LYS A 75 24.43 1.85 -22.15
N PRO A 76 23.61 2.91 -22.24
CA PRO A 76 22.60 3.19 -21.21
C PRO A 76 21.36 2.30 -21.39
N THR A 77 21.32 1.15 -20.70
CA THR A 77 20.10 0.35 -20.56
C THR A 77 19.12 1.08 -19.64
N GLN A 78 17.96 1.51 -20.13
CA GLN A 78 16.98 2.23 -19.30
C GLN A 78 16.23 1.29 -18.36
N LEU A 79 16.46 1.43 -17.06
CA LEU A 79 15.53 0.96 -16.03
C LEU A 79 14.31 1.89 -15.96
N LYS A 80 13.15 1.41 -16.42
CA LYS A 80 11.84 2.06 -16.27
C LYS A 80 10.84 1.11 -15.59
N ARG A 81 10.85 1.08 -14.26
CA ARG A 81 9.76 0.71 -13.33
C ARG A 81 10.33 0.78 -11.91
N GLY A 82 9.55 1.24 -10.93
CA GLY A 82 10.03 1.41 -9.54
C GLY A 82 9.25 2.37 -8.63
N THR A 83 8.12 2.92 -9.06
CA THR A 83 7.31 3.88 -8.28
C THR A 83 6.09 3.27 -7.58
N GLU A 84 5.67 2.06 -7.94
CA GLU A 84 4.46 1.42 -7.38
C GLU A 84 4.78 0.56 -6.14
N THR A 85 6.00 0.02 -6.05
CA THR A 85 6.50 -0.84 -4.96
C THR A 85 6.46 -0.19 -3.56
N LEU A 86 6.41 1.16 -3.49
CA LEU A 86 6.41 1.91 -2.22
C LEU A 86 5.11 1.76 -1.41
N ARG A 87 3.97 1.48 -2.07
CA ARG A 87 2.65 1.45 -1.38
C ARG A 87 2.54 0.31 -0.37
N GLU A 88 3.06 -0.86 -0.69
CA GLU A 88 2.98 -2.02 0.21
C GLU A 88 4.01 -1.94 1.35
N ILE A 89 5.22 -1.44 1.08
CA ILE A 89 6.27 -1.27 2.09
C ILE A 89 5.72 -0.43 3.26
N SER A 90 5.09 0.71 2.97
CA SER A 90 4.51 1.59 3.99
C SER A 90 3.34 0.99 4.79
N ALA A 91 2.71 -0.10 4.32
CA ALA A 91 1.49 -0.64 4.92
C ALA A 91 1.73 -1.71 6.00
N GLN A 92 2.91 -2.34 6.02
CA GLN A 92 3.24 -3.42 6.97
C GLN A 92 4.66 -3.32 7.56
N THR A 93 5.50 -2.38 7.09
CA THR A 93 6.88 -2.19 7.58
C THR A 93 7.18 -0.69 7.76
N ASN A 94 7.38 -0.24 9.01
CA ASN A 94 7.66 1.16 9.36
C ASN A 94 9.10 1.61 9.03
N PHE A 95 9.64 1.14 7.90
CA PHE A 95 11.06 1.28 7.57
C PHE A 95 11.27 2.00 6.24
N THR A 96 12.28 2.87 6.21
CA THR A 96 12.82 3.50 4.99
C THR A 96 14.33 3.25 5.02
N VAL A 97 14.88 2.67 3.95
CA VAL A 97 16.31 2.36 3.84
C VAL A 97 16.86 3.07 2.62
N GLU A 98 17.88 3.91 2.82
CA GLU A 98 18.57 4.63 1.75
C GLU A 98 20.07 4.41 1.87
N SER A 99 20.72 3.96 0.80
CA SER A 99 22.18 3.78 0.77
C SER A 99 22.89 5.04 0.29
N VAL A 100 23.95 5.44 1.00
CA VAL A 100 24.82 6.56 0.60
C VAL A 100 26.27 6.09 0.56
N ARG A 101 27.05 6.56 -0.43
CA ARG A 101 28.49 6.31 -0.52
C ARG A 101 29.20 6.93 0.69
N GLY A 102 29.73 6.10 1.57
CA GLY A 102 30.10 6.48 2.94
C GLY A 102 28.96 6.11 3.86
N THR A 103 28.95 4.85 4.30
CA THR A 103 27.71 4.15 4.64
C THR A 103 27.13 4.59 5.98
N TRP A 104 25.93 5.15 5.90
CA TRP A 104 24.99 5.32 6.99
C TRP A 104 23.79 4.40 6.75
N VAL A 105 23.20 3.86 7.81
CA VAL A 105 21.90 3.19 7.76
C VAL A 105 21.05 3.68 8.93
N GLY A 106 19.77 3.96 8.68
CA GLY A 106 18.82 4.42 9.68
C GLY A 106 17.51 3.66 9.60
N VAL A 107 17.02 3.17 10.74
CA VAL A 107 15.84 2.34 10.89
C VAL A 107 15.07 2.83 12.12
N VAL A 108 13.84 3.32 11.95
CA VAL A 108 12.99 3.74 13.08
C VAL A 108 12.16 2.54 13.52
N ALA A 109 12.15 2.22 14.81
CA ALA A 109 11.37 1.12 15.34
C ALA A 109 9.86 1.44 15.31
N PRO A 110 9.00 0.44 15.06
CA PRO A 110 7.54 0.57 15.08
C PRO A 110 6.92 1.18 16.34
N ASP A 111 7.62 1.16 17.48
CA ASP A 111 7.15 1.77 18.73
C ASP A 111 7.20 3.31 18.73
N GLY A 112 7.88 3.93 17.76
CA GLY A 112 8.09 5.37 17.67
C GLY A 112 8.96 5.96 18.80
N LYS A 113 9.58 5.10 19.62
CA LYS A 113 10.44 5.46 20.75
C LYS A 113 11.88 5.07 20.51
N ASN A 114 12.15 4.03 19.72
CA ASN A 114 13.50 3.62 19.41
C ASN A 114 13.83 3.97 17.95
N ALA A 115 14.99 4.57 17.73
CA ALA A 115 15.58 4.71 16.40
C ALA A 115 16.96 4.06 16.41
N VAL A 116 17.21 3.14 15.48
CA VAL A 116 18.52 2.53 15.25
C VAL A 116 19.19 3.24 14.09
N SER A 117 20.30 3.91 14.37
CA SER A 117 21.20 4.43 13.33
C SER A 117 22.58 3.81 13.47
N GLY A 118 23.24 3.57 12.35
CA GLY A 118 24.61 3.08 12.32
C GLY A 118 25.45 3.80 11.28
N TRP A 119 26.73 3.97 11.61
CA TRP A 119 27.77 4.40 10.67
C TRP A 119 28.75 3.25 10.43
N ILE A 120 29.45 3.31 9.29
CA ILE A 120 30.62 2.45 9.03
C ILE A 120 31.88 3.30 9.00
N ARG A 121 32.85 2.94 9.84
CA ARG A 121 34.28 3.20 9.58
C ARG A 121 35.00 1.85 9.53
N ARG A 122 36.14 1.80 8.83
CA ARG A 122 36.81 0.58 8.35
C ARG A 122 37.06 -0.55 9.36
N GLU A 123 37.00 -0.29 10.66
CA GLU A 123 37.27 -1.25 11.74
C GLU A 123 36.23 -1.15 12.90
N ASP A 124 35.17 -0.34 12.73
CA ASP A 124 34.21 -0.01 13.79
C ASP A 124 32.81 0.27 13.21
N VAL A 125 32.03 -0.81 13.07
CA VAL A 125 30.57 -0.76 12.85
C VAL A 125 29.90 -0.66 14.19
N ARG A 126 29.06 0.36 14.37
CA ARG A 126 28.20 0.49 15.55
C ARG A 126 26.77 0.82 15.14
N LEU A 127 25.84 0.07 15.71
CA LEU A 127 24.40 0.24 15.57
C LEU A 127 23.87 0.78 16.89
N PHE A 128 23.16 1.91 16.85
CA PHE A 128 22.81 2.67 18.04
C PHE A 128 21.31 2.80 18.22
N ALA A 129 20.74 2.10 19.22
CA ALA A 129 19.38 2.39 19.67
C ALA A 129 19.34 3.71 20.46
N ARG A 130 18.46 4.63 20.04
CA ARG A 130 18.16 5.89 20.74
C ARG A 130 16.71 5.88 21.24
N HIS A 131 16.53 5.99 22.55
CA HIS A 131 15.22 6.27 23.16
C HIS A 131 14.83 7.75 22.95
N VAL A 132 13.69 8.01 22.32
CA VAL A 132 13.22 9.37 21.93
C VAL A 132 12.90 10.24 23.14
N ASP A 133 12.29 9.68 24.19
CA ASP A 133 11.83 10.44 25.37
C ASP A 133 12.92 10.71 26.43
N ALA A 134 14.21 10.46 26.16
CA ALA A 134 15.27 10.53 27.17
C ALA A 134 16.58 11.18 26.68
N VAL A 135 17.44 11.58 27.63
CA VAL A 135 18.80 12.06 27.36
C VAL A 135 19.54 11.02 26.52
N SER A 136 20.13 11.47 25.41
CA SER A 136 20.72 10.65 24.35
C SER A 136 21.74 9.64 24.88
N ARG A 137 21.27 8.39 25.07
CA ARG A 137 22.12 7.24 25.38
C ARG A 137 22.33 6.39 24.15
N THR A 138 23.54 6.47 23.62
CA THR A 138 24.06 5.68 22.51
C THR A 138 24.34 4.24 22.98
N VAL A 139 23.38 3.32 22.80
CA VAL A 139 23.55 1.90 23.14
C VAL A 139 24.09 1.14 21.92
N PRO A 140 25.31 0.58 21.95
CA PRO A 140 25.82 -0.26 20.86
C PRO A 140 25.11 -1.63 20.88
N LEU A 141 24.30 -1.91 19.86
CA LEU A 141 23.54 -3.16 19.72
C LEU A 141 24.41 -4.35 19.31
N ALA A 142 25.36 -4.12 18.41
CA ALA A 142 26.34 -5.10 17.97
C ALA A 142 27.65 -4.41 17.57
N LYS A 143 28.75 -5.18 17.58
CA LYS A 143 30.03 -4.83 16.96
C LYS A 143 30.30 -5.85 15.86
N ALA A 144 30.56 -5.40 14.64
CA ALA A 144 30.90 -6.29 13.54
C ALA A 144 32.35 -6.84 13.64
N PRO A 145 32.67 -7.94 12.95
CA PRO A 145 34.05 -8.40 12.77
C PRO A 145 34.96 -7.30 12.19
N ALA A 146 36.23 -7.27 12.61
CA ALA A 146 37.18 -6.23 12.21
C ALA A 146 37.68 -6.35 10.76
N ASP A 147 37.36 -7.47 10.12
CA ASP A 147 37.67 -7.88 8.74
C ASP A 147 36.44 -7.86 7.81
N MET A 148 35.30 -7.32 8.28
CA MET A 148 34.09 -7.15 7.48
C MET A 148 34.29 -6.14 6.34
N ILE A 149 34.01 -6.53 5.09
CA ILE A 149 34.29 -5.69 3.91
C ILE A 149 33.15 -4.69 3.64
N ALA A 150 31.88 -5.12 3.78
CA ALA A 150 30.71 -4.24 3.65
C ALA A 150 29.47 -4.74 4.41
N LEU A 151 28.65 -3.81 4.92
CA LEU A 151 27.23 -4.04 5.19
C LEU A 151 26.45 -3.78 3.89
N VAL A 152 25.61 -4.75 3.48
CA VAL A 152 24.77 -4.63 2.28
C VAL A 152 23.31 -4.27 2.63
N THR A 153 22.80 -4.78 3.75
CA THR A 153 21.41 -4.59 4.20
C THR A 153 21.29 -4.95 5.70
N CYS A 154 20.27 -4.40 6.40
CA CYS A 154 19.97 -4.74 7.80
C CYS A 154 18.47 -4.64 8.13
N ALA A 155 18.04 -5.33 9.20
CA ALA A 155 16.71 -5.28 9.78
C ALA A 155 16.78 -5.23 11.32
N VAL A 156 15.74 -4.69 11.97
CA VAL A 156 15.68 -4.48 13.43
C VAL A 156 14.30 -4.91 13.94
N THR A 157 14.22 -5.48 15.15
CA THR A 157 12.94 -5.89 15.77
C THR A 157 12.09 -4.72 16.25
N ALA A 158 10.80 -4.99 16.52
CA ALA A 158 9.81 -3.97 16.82
C ALA A 158 10.11 -3.13 18.08
N ASP A 159 10.91 -3.69 18.98
CA ASP A 159 11.36 -3.17 20.28
C ASP A 159 12.82 -2.67 20.27
N GLY A 160 13.48 -2.71 19.11
CA GLY A 160 14.88 -2.31 18.93
C GLY A 160 15.92 -3.20 19.63
N GLN A 161 15.54 -4.38 20.16
CA GLN A 161 16.47 -5.23 20.91
C GLN A 161 17.39 -6.06 20.03
N HIS A 162 16.89 -6.59 18.90
CA HIS A 162 17.65 -7.44 17.99
C HIS A 162 17.91 -6.75 16.64
N VAL A 163 19.06 -7.05 16.05
CA VAL A 163 19.48 -6.53 14.75
C VAL A 163 20.12 -7.62 13.89
N ALA A 164 19.63 -7.75 12.67
CA ALA A 164 20.16 -8.66 11.66
C ALA A 164 20.81 -7.86 10.53
N TYR A 165 21.89 -8.37 9.94
CA TYR A 165 22.52 -7.79 8.76
C TYR A 165 23.28 -8.82 7.93
N VAL A 166 23.51 -8.52 6.66
CA VAL A 166 24.37 -9.36 5.79
C VAL A 166 25.81 -8.89 5.87
N SER A 167 26.71 -9.82 6.23
CA SER A 167 28.15 -9.67 6.03
C SER A 167 28.56 -10.06 4.61
N ASP A 168 29.66 -9.47 4.14
CA ASP A 168 30.28 -9.80 2.86
C ASP A 168 31.80 -9.86 3.10
N LYS A 169 32.39 -11.03 2.82
CA LYS A 169 33.79 -11.38 3.11
C LYS A 169 34.25 -12.51 2.19
N ASP A 170 35.39 -12.34 1.53
CA ASP A 170 36.03 -13.36 0.68
C ASP A 170 35.09 -13.98 -0.38
N ASP A 171 34.24 -13.14 -1.00
CA ASP A 171 33.15 -13.51 -1.92
C ASP A 171 32.12 -14.52 -1.34
N GLN A 172 31.96 -14.53 -0.01
CA GLN A 172 30.92 -15.23 0.74
C GLN A 172 30.10 -14.25 1.59
N ARG A 173 28.87 -14.64 1.89
CA ARG A 173 27.91 -13.88 2.70
C ARG A 173 27.32 -14.74 3.80
N ALA A 174 27.14 -14.15 4.98
CA ALA A 174 26.38 -14.74 6.07
C ALA A 174 25.35 -13.75 6.58
N LEU A 175 24.28 -14.25 7.23
CA LEU A 175 23.45 -13.40 8.07
C LEU A 175 24.08 -13.35 9.47
N VAL A 176 24.33 -12.14 9.96
CA VAL A 176 24.78 -11.87 11.32
C VAL A 176 23.57 -11.39 12.12
N VAL A 177 23.32 -11.98 13.29
CA VAL A 177 22.25 -11.59 14.22
C VAL A 177 22.88 -11.26 15.57
N ASP A 178 22.67 -10.03 16.05
CA ASP A 178 23.22 -9.52 17.31
C ASP A 178 24.74 -9.68 17.47
N GLY A 179 25.47 -9.63 16.34
CA GLY A 179 26.91 -9.86 16.27
C GLY A 179 27.35 -11.33 16.22
N THR A 180 26.41 -12.28 16.29
CA THR A 180 26.66 -13.71 16.04
C THR A 180 26.52 -13.98 14.54
N GLU A 181 27.62 -14.36 13.88
CA GLU A 181 27.63 -14.69 12.45
C GLU A 181 27.13 -16.11 12.21
N GLY A 182 26.21 -16.26 11.25
CA GLY A 182 25.66 -17.55 10.83
C GLY A 182 26.56 -18.31 9.85
N GLU A 183 26.01 -19.36 9.22
CA GLU A 183 26.69 -20.12 8.17
C GLU A 183 26.93 -19.24 6.92
N SER A 184 28.03 -19.51 6.21
CA SER A 184 28.43 -18.78 5.00
C SER A 184 27.88 -19.41 3.71
N TYR A 185 27.54 -18.54 2.75
CA TYR A 185 26.82 -18.84 1.52
C TYR A 185 27.33 -17.97 0.35
N ASP A 186 27.06 -18.40 -0.89
CA ASP A 186 27.47 -17.67 -2.10
C ASP A 186 26.56 -16.46 -2.41
N ASP A 187 25.39 -16.39 -1.78
CA ASP A 187 24.59 -15.16 -1.68
C ASP A 187 23.61 -15.26 -0.49
N VAL A 188 23.21 -14.11 0.06
CA VAL A 188 22.20 -13.99 1.12
C VAL A 188 21.26 -12.83 0.81
N ARG A 189 19.97 -13.12 0.66
CA ARG A 189 18.89 -12.15 0.49
C ARG A 189 18.05 -12.08 1.76
N MET A 190 18.09 -10.94 2.45
CA MET A 190 17.14 -10.61 3.51
C MET A 190 15.74 -10.42 2.89
N GLY A 191 14.77 -11.22 3.34
CA GLY A 191 13.36 -11.11 2.92
C GLY A 191 12.65 -9.91 3.56
N ARG A 192 11.37 -9.73 3.21
CA ARG A 192 10.55 -8.62 3.73
C ARG A 192 10.30 -8.71 5.24
N SER A 193 10.22 -9.92 5.80
CA SER A 193 10.31 -10.16 7.25
C SER A 193 11.51 -11.05 7.55
N VAL A 194 12.56 -10.46 8.12
CA VAL A 194 13.73 -11.23 8.61
C VAL A 194 13.50 -11.77 10.01
N PHE A 195 12.76 -11.04 10.85
CA PHE A 195 12.40 -11.46 12.21
C PHE A 195 10.92 -11.83 12.30
N SER A 196 10.58 -12.71 13.25
CA SER A 196 9.21 -12.83 13.77
C SER A 196 8.75 -11.55 14.47
N ALA A 197 7.44 -11.38 14.66
CA ALA A 197 6.87 -10.19 15.30
C ALA A 197 7.31 -9.99 16.77
N ASP A 198 7.74 -11.07 17.45
CA ASP A 198 8.30 -11.06 18.81
C ASP A 198 9.84 -11.05 18.84
N GLY A 199 10.49 -10.98 17.68
CA GLY A 199 11.95 -10.93 17.52
C GLY A 199 12.71 -12.24 17.73
N ARG A 200 12.06 -13.31 18.19
CA ARG A 200 12.74 -14.54 18.63
C ARG A 200 13.22 -15.47 17.51
N ARG A 201 12.65 -15.33 16.31
CA ARG A 201 12.92 -16.21 15.17
C ARG A 201 13.42 -15.42 13.97
N VAL A 202 14.21 -16.08 13.13
CA VAL A 202 14.88 -15.45 11.98
C VAL A 202 14.70 -16.27 10.71
N ALA A 203 14.33 -15.62 9.61
CA ALA A 203 14.20 -16.26 8.29
C ALA A 203 14.83 -15.42 7.18
N TYR A 204 15.54 -16.08 6.25
CA TYR A 204 16.18 -15.43 5.09
C TYR A 204 16.36 -16.41 3.93
N SER A 205 16.60 -15.90 2.73
CA SER A 205 16.96 -16.73 1.57
C SER A 205 18.46 -16.74 1.38
N ALA A 206 19.06 -17.91 1.16
CA ALA A 206 20.48 -18.07 0.93
C ALA A 206 20.74 -18.99 -0.28
N ARG A 207 21.95 -18.88 -0.86
CA ARG A 207 22.37 -19.66 -2.04
C ARG A 207 23.67 -20.41 -1.78
N ARG A 208 23.72 -21.67 -2.21
CA ARG A 208 24.94 -22.49 -2.25
C ARG A 208 25.05 -23.18 -3.60
N ALA A 209 26.18 -22.98 -4.28
CA ALA A 209 26.35 -23.23 -5.71
C ALA A 209 25.16 -22.65 -6.51
N ASP A 210 24.49 -23.46 -7.32
CA ASP A 210 23.37 -23.07 -8.18
C ASP A 210 21.99 -23.20 -7.49
N SER A 211 21.93 -23.50 -6.19
CA SER A 211 20.67 -23.74 -5.46
C SER A 211 20.41 -22.69 -4.38
N TRP A 212 19.17 -22.21 -4.36
CA TRP A 212 18.61 -21.38 -3.29
C TRP A 212 17.83 -22.23 -2.29
N PHE A 213 17.74 -21.74 -1.06
CA PHE A 213 16.91 -22.29 0.02
C PHE A 213 16.51 -21.17 0.96
N VAL A 214 15.47 -21.38 1.76
CA VAL A 214 15.17 -20.54 2.92
C VAL A 214 15.84 -21.15 4.14
N VAL A 215 16.55 -20.33 4.90
CA VAL A 215 17.08 -20.67 6.22
C VAL A 215 16.10 -20.13 7.25
N VAL A 216 15.69 -20.98 8.19
CA VAL A 216 14.84 -20.60 9.33
C VAL A 216 15.55 -21.01 10.61
N ASP A 217 15.77 -20.06 11.52
CA ASP A 217 16.43 -20.26 12.82
C ASP A 217 17.80 -20.97 12.71
N GLY A 218 18.54 -20.67 11.64
CA GLY A 218 19.84 -21.27 11.31
C GLY A 218 19.79 -22.61 10.57
N MET A 219 18.61 -23.17 10.32
CA MET A 219 18.43 -24.44 9.60
C MET A 219 18.01 -24.20 8.14
N PRO A 220 18.80 -24.64 7.14
CA PRO A 220 18.41 -24.55 5.73
C PRO A 220 17.32 -25.57 5.38
N GLY A 221 16.29 -25.12 4.66
CA GLY A 221 15.21 -25.95 4.13
C GLY A 221 15.56 -26.63 2.79
N ALA A 222 14.51 -26.99 2.02
CA ALA A 222 14.66 -27.64 0.72
C ALA A 222 15.34 -26.74 -0.33
N ALA A 223 15.96 -27.37 -1.33
CA ALA A 223 16.67 -26.71 -2.43
C ALA A 223 15.74 -26.39 -3.63
N PHE A 224 15.98 -25.23 -4.22
CA PHE A 224 15.22 -24.62 -5.31
C PHE A 224 16.14 -23.88 -6.28
N ASP A 225 15.66 -23.60 -7.49
CA ASP A 225 16.41 -22.83 -8.50
C ASP A 225 16.43 -21.31 -8.16
N ASP A 226 15.40 -20.83 -7.44
CA ASP A 226 15.29 -19.44 -6.95
C ASP A 226 14.22 -19.35 -5.85
N ILE A 227 14.30 -18.34 -5.00
CA ILE A 227 13.24 -17.95 -4.05
C ILE A 227 12.71 -16.58 -4.47
N SER A 228 11.38 -16.40 -4.38
CA SER A 228 10.70 -15.13 -4.68
C SER A 228 11.42 -13.93 -4.06
N ALA A 229 11.52 -12.82 -4.80
CA ALA A 229 12.24 -11.62 -4.38
C ALA A 229 11.69 -10.96 -3.10
N ARG A 230 10.50 -11.36 -2.63
CA ARG A 230 9.93 -10.95 -1.33
C ARG A 230 10.53 -11.73 -0.15
N GLY A 231 11.18 -12.86 -0.41
CA GLY A 231 11.73 -13.77 0.60
C GLY A 231 10.66 -14.49 1.41
N PRO A 232 11.04 -15.11 2.55
CA PRO A 232 10.08 -15.68 3.48
C PRO A 232 9.23 -14.62 4.19
N VAL A 233 7.99 -15.00 4.51
CA VAL A 233 7.08 -14.27 5.40
C VAL A 233 6.79 -15.09 6.66
N PHE A 234 6.75 -14.43 7.82
CA PHE A 234 6.28 -15.01 9.08
C PHE A 234 4.77 -14.80 9.27
N SER A 235 4.11 -15.69 10.01
CA SER A 235 2.81 -15.44 10.62
C SER A 235 2.88 -14.38 11.73
N ARG A 236 1.72 -13.84 12.15
CA ARG A 236 1.68 -12.77 13.17
C ARG A 236 2.17 -13.23 14.53
N ASP A 237 1.94 -14.50 14.88
CA ASP A 237 2.45 -15.13 16.09
C ASP A 237 3.90 -15.63 15.97
N GLY A 238 4.49 -15.57 14.77
CA GLY A 238 5.85 -16.05 14.48
C GLY A 238 5.99 -17.57 14.38
N ASN A 239 4.94 -18.36 14.57
CA ASN A 239 5.05 -19.82 14.57
C ASN A 239 5.24 -20.41 13.16
N HIS A 240 4.62 -19.80 12.15
CA HIS A 240 4.63 -20.30 10.77
C HIS A 240 5.50 -19.46 9.85
N VAL A 241 6.10 -20.10 8.83
CA VAL A 241 6.88 -19.45 7.77
C VAL A 241 6.40 -19.93 6.41
N ALA A 242 6.10 -19.00 5.50
CA ALA A 242 5.70 -19.31 4.13
C ALA A 242 6.55 -18.56 3.09
N TYR A 243 6.74 -19.16 1.91
CA TYR A 243 7.45 -18.54 0.78
C TYR A 243 7.05 -19.16 -0.56
N ALA A 244 7.23 -18.41 -1.65
CA ALA A 244 7.14 -18.94 -3.02
C ALA A 244 8.55 -19.24 -3.56
N ALA A 245 8.73 -20.43 -4.13
CA ALA A 245 10.01 -20.93 -4.64
C ALA A 245 9.87 -21.54 -6.04
N ARG A 246 10.92 -21.46 -6.87
CA ARG A 246 10.91 -22.01 -8.24
C ARG A 246 11.73 -23.28 -8.33
N ARG A 247 11.22 -24.31 -9.01
CA ARG A 247 11.94 -25.54 -9.36
C ARG A 247 11.76 -25.83 -10.85
N GLY A 248 12.85 -25.73 -11.63
CA GLY A 248 12.78 -25.76 -13.08
C GLY A 248 11.89 -24.65 -13.65
N ARG A 249 10.73 -25.03 -14.21
CA ARG A 249 9.74 -24.09 -14.80
C ARG A 249 8.55 -23.80 -13.91
N GLU A 250 8.39 -24.54 -12.82
CA GLU A 250 7.21 -24.45 -11.95
C GLU A 250 7.57 -23.73 -10.64
N TYR A 251 6.57 -23.12 -10.02
CA TYR A 251 6.64 -22.55 -8.68
C TYR A 251 5.81 -23.37 -7.71
N VAL A 252 6.31 -23.52 -6.48
CA VAL A 252 5.56 -24.04 -5.34
C VAL A 252 5.47 -22.96 -4.27
N VAL A 253 4.38 -22.95 -3.52
CA VAL A 253 4.34 -22.28 -2.22
C VAL A 253 4.74 -23.30 -1.17
N VAL A 254 5.70 -22.96 -0.33
CA VAL A 254 6.18 -23.77 0.79
C VAL A 254 5.66 -23.14 2.07
N VAL A 255 5.15 -23.96 2.99
CA VAL A 255 4.66 -23.55 4.31
C VAL A 255 5.23 -24.51 5.35
N ASP A 256 5.98 -24.00 6.32
CA ASP A 256 6.65 -24.79 7.37
C ASP A 256 7.51 -25.97 6.85
N ASN A 257 8.16 -25.76 5.70
CA ASN A 257 8.93 -26.74 4.92
C ASN A 257 8.09 -27.86 4.25
N VAL A 258 6.76 -27.76 4.25
CA VAL A 258 5.86 -28.58 3.42
C VAL A 258 5.66 -27.86 2.08
N GLU A 259 5.98 -28.54 0.97
CA GLU A 259 5.74 -28.01 -0.38
C GLU A 259 4.27 -28.24 -0.80
N GLY A 260 3.61 -27.19 -1.28
CA GLY A 260 2.31 -27.28 -1.94
C GLY A 260 2.38 -27.73 -3.40
N GLN A 261 1.22 -27.84 -4.04
CA GLN A 261 1.11 -28.24 -5.45
C GLN A 261 1.82 -27.24 -6.42
N PRO A 262 2.39 -27.70 -7.56
CA PRO A 262 3.15 -26.85 -8.48
C PRO A 262 2.28 -26.02 -9.44
N PHE A 263 2.75 -24.83 -9.79
CA PHE A 263 2.07 -23.84 -10.64
C PHE A 263 3.02 -23.28 -11.70
N ASP A 264 2.50 -22.71 -12.78
CA ASP A 264 3.31 -22.00 -13.79
C ASP A 264 3.85 -20.66 -13.26
N ASP A 265 3.13 -20.03 -12.32
CA ASP A 265 3.47 -18.75 -11.68
C ASP A 265 2.73 -18.58 -10.33
N VAL A 266 3.27 -17.76 -9.43
CA VAL A 266 2.62 -17.36 -8.16
C VAL A 266 2.56 -15.83 -8.13
N LEU A 267 1.36 -15.27 -7.94
CA LEU A 267 1.13 -13.82 -8.07
C LEU A 267 1.96 -13.02 -7.06
N GLU A 268 2.52 -11.90 -7.52
CA GLU A 268 3.23 -10.97 -6.66
C GLU A 268 2.31 -10.47 -5.52
N GLY A 269 2.84 -10.48 -4.29
CA GLY A 269 2.09 -10.19 -3.07
C GLY A 269 1.98 -11.39 -2.13
N TYR A 270 1.95 -12.60 -2.70
CA TYR A 270 1.72 -13.85 -1.97
C TYR A 270 3.01 -14.64 -1.63
N PRO A 271 2.96 -15.58 -0.68
CA PRO A 271 1.84 -15.92 0.22
C PRO A 271 1.58 -14.86 1.31
N VAL A 272 0.37 -14.87 1.89
CA VAL A 272 -0.01 -14.00 3.02
C VAL A 272 -0.72 -14.80 4.12
N PHE A 273 -0.38 -14.55 5.39
CA PHE A 273 -1.06 -15.16 6.55
C PHE A 273 -2.29 -14.36 6.99
N SER A 274 -3.25 -15.03 7.61
CA SER A 274 -4.38 -14.39 8.28
C SER A 274 -3.94 -13.65 9.56
N PRO A 275 -4.63 -12.56 9.96
CA PRO A 275 -4.35 -11.84 11.21
C PRO A 275 -4.32 -12.68 12.50
N ASP A 276 -5.04 -13.80 12.56
CA ASP A 276 -5.06 -14.75 13.67
C ASP A 276 -4.03 -15.90 13.53
N SER A 277 -3.25 -15.92 12.44
CA SER A 277 -2.22 -16.94 12.13
C SER A 277 -2.72 -18.38 11.95
N THR A 278 -4.03 -18.57 11.71
CA THR A 278 -4.63 -19.90 11.47
C THR A 278 -4.63 -20.31 10.00
N HIS A 279 -4.58 -19.34 9.07
CA HIS A 279 -4.67 -19.57 7.64
C HIS A 279 -3.51 -18.92 6.88
N VAL A 280 -3.20 -19.49 5.70
CA VAL A 280 -2.34 -18.87 4.70
C VAL A 280 -3.06 -18.86 3.35
N ALA A 281 -2.98 -17.75 2.63
CA ALA A 281 -3.61 -17.56 1.32
C ALA A 281 -2.57 -17.25 0.26
N TYR A 282 -2.79 -17.78 -0.94
CA TYR A 282 -1.99 -17.47 -2.13
C TYR A 282 -2.80 -17.60 -3.42
N ALA A 283 -2.46 -16.79 -4.42
CA ALA A 283 -3.00 -16.91 -5.77
C ALA A 283 -1.89 -17.31 -6.75
N ALA A 284 -2.18 -18.29 -7.61
CA ALA A 284 -1.20 -18.91 -8.51
C ALA A 284 -1.85 -19.34 -9.84
N ARG A 285 -1.07 -19.41 -10.92
CA ARG A 285 -1.59 -19.73 -12.27
C ARG A 285 -1.24 -21.15 -12.70
N ARG A 286 -2.17 -21.82 -13.37
CA ARG A 286 -1.90 -23.07 -14.10
C ARG A 286 -2.61 -23.05 -15.45
N GLY A 287 -1.85 -23.01 -16.53
CA GLY A 287 -2.34 -22.67 -17.87
C GLY A 287 -2.93 -21.26 -17.90
N SER A 288 -4.08 -21.09 -18.55
CA SER A 288 -4.81 -19.82 -18.63
C SER A 288 -5.69 -19.51 -17.41
N ALA A 289 -5.61 -20.31 -16.33
CA ALA A 289 -6.50 -20.19 -15.18
C ALA A 289 -5.74 -19.75 -13.93
N LEU A 290 -6.37 -18.85 -13.18
CA LEU A 290 -5.95 -18.48 -11.83
C LEU A 290 -6.60 -19.41 -10.81
N PHE A 291 -5.84 -19.78 -9.80
CA PHE A 291 -6.26 -20.54 -8.63
C PHE A 291 -5.98 -19.70 -7.39
N VAL A 292 -6.97 -19.51 -6.52
CA VAL A 292 -6.80 -18.91 -5.19
C VAL A 292 -6.98 -20.00 -4.14
N ILE A 293 -5.96 -20.19 -3.32
CA ILE A 293 -5.88 -21.20 -2.27
C ILE A 293 -5.93 -20.47 -0.93
N VAL A 294 -6.67 -21.02 0.03
CA VAL A 294 -6.67 -20.60 1.43
C VAL A 294 -6.58 -21.87 2.28
N ASP A 295 -5.41 -22.13 2.83
CA ASP A 295 -5.11 -23.33 3.61
C ASP A 295 -5.41 -23.12 5.10
N ASP A 296 -5.79 -24.20 5.79
CA ASP A 296 -5.94 -24.26 7.25
C ASP A 296 -4.72 -24.95 7.86
N LEU A 297 -3.93 -24.16 8.59
CA LEU A 297 -2.65 -24.57 9.16
C LEU A 297 -2.81 -25.59 10.29
N SER A 298 -4.01 -25.72 10.87
CA SER A 298 -4.30 -26.75 11.89
C SER A 298 -4.31 -28.16 11.29
N THR A 299 -4.61 -28.30 9.99
CA THR A 299 -4.68 -29.59 9.29
C THR A 299 -3.30 -30.16 8.95
N LYS A 300 -2.29 -29.29 8.80
CA LYS A 300 -0.91 -29.62 8.35
C LYS A 300 -0.81 -30.28 6.97
N THR A 301 -1.86 -30.17 6.16
CA THR A 301 -1.89 -30.63 4.76
C THR A 301 -2.39 -29.49 3.87
N PRO A 302 -1.67 -29.12 2.79
CA PRO A 302 -2.19 -28.17 1.80
C PRO A 302 -3.55 -28.62 1.24
N SER A 303 -4.42 -27.66 0.95
CA SER A 303 -5.78 -27.93 0.48
C SER A 303 -5.81 -28.20 -1.02
N ASP A 304 -6.46 -29.29 -1.42
CA ASP A 304 -6.90 -29.51 -2.80
C ASP A 304 -8.02 -28.54 -3.23
N THR A 305 -8.62 -27.79 -2.28
CA THR A 305 -9.72 -26.85 -2.55
C THR A 305 -9.20 -25.50 -3.03
N ALA A 306 -9.01 -25.37 -4.34
CA ALA A 306 -8.61 -24.12 -4.98
C ALA A 306 -9.78 -23.46 -5.74
N LEU A 307 -10.03 -22.18 -5.47
CA LEU A 307 -11.03 -21.37 -6.19
C LEU A 307 -10.50 -20.97 -7.57
N ARG A 308 -11.24 -21.27 -8.65
CA ARG A 308 -10.77 -21.08 -10.02
C ARG A 308 -11.44 -19.89 -10.73
N PHE A 309 -10.59 -19.02 -11.30
CA PHE A 309 -10.97 -17.81 -12.03
C PHE A 309 -10.12 -17.65 -13.30
N ASP A 310 -10.42 -16.62 -14.09
CA ASP A 310 -9.63 -16.28 -15.29
C ASP A 310 -8.50 -15.30 -14.92
N ASP A 311 -8.80 -14.27 -14.10
CA ASP A 311 -7.78 -13.34 -13.56
C ASP A 311 -8.17 -12.72 -12.19
N MET A 312 -7.22 -12.03 -11.52
CA MET A 312 -7.44 -11.29 -10.25
C MET A 312 -6.25 -10.36 -9.96
N SER A 313 -6.47 -9.19 -9.35
CA SER A 313 -5.36 -8.42 -8.74
C SER A 313 -5.02 -8.98 -7.36
N ALA A 314 -3.75 -8.95 -6.96
CA ALA A 314 -3.35 -9.35 -5.59
C ALA A 314 -3.99 -8.47 -4.51
N HIS A 315 -4.36 -7.22 -4.84
CA HIS A 315 -5.09 -6.32 -3.94
C HIS A 315 -6.59 -6.60 -3.84
N ASP A 316 -7.14 -7.47 -4.70
CA ASP A 316 -8.57 -7.79 -4.69
C ASP A 316 -8.90 -8.93 -3.70
N PHE A 317 -7.93 -9.45 -2.93
CA PHE A 317 -8.12 -10.40 -1.83
C PHE A 317 -7.91 -9.73 -0.47
N THR A 318 -8.73 -10.06 0.53
CA THR A 318 -8.51 -9.60 1.91
C THR A 318 -9.05 -10.57 2.97
N PHE A 319 -8.29 -10.80 4.03
CA PHE A 319 -8.79 -11.44 5.26
C PHE A 319 -9.62 -10.45 6.09
N SER A 320 -10.53 -10.95 6.92
CA SER A 320 -11.16 -10.12 7.95
C SER A 320 -10.12 -9.64 8.98
N PRO A 321 -10.36 -8.54 9.70
CA PRO A 321 -9.47 -8.10 10.79
C PRO A 321 -9.30 -9.14 11.91
N THR A 322 -10.24 -10.09 12.00
CA THR A 322 -10.24 -11.26 12.90
C THR A 322 -9.56 -12.50 12.32
N GLY A 323 -9.19 -12.50 11.04
CA GLY A 323 -8.51 -13.60 10.34
C GLY A 323 -9.35 -14.83 9.96
N HIS A 324 -10.38 -15.16 10.75
CA HIS A 324 -11.26 -16.34 10.55
C HIS A 324 -12.08 -16.35 9.24
N ARG A 325 -11.97 -15.33 8.38
CA ARG A 325 -12.82 -15.11 7.19
C ARG A 325 -12.04 -14.38 6.09
N PHE A 326 -12.46 -14.54 4.84
CA PHE A 326 -11.83 -13.84 3.71
C PHE A 326 -12.83 -13.46 2.62
N ALA A 327 -12.53 -12.38 1.90
CA ALA A 327 -13.28 -11.94 0.73
C ALA A 327 -12.32 -11.72 -0.45
N LEU A 328 -12.82 -11.93 -1.67
CA LEU A 328 -12.11 -11.54 -2.88
C LEU A 328 -13.02 -11.03 -4.00
N VAL A 329 -12.44 -10.31 -4.97
CA VAL A 329 -13.04 -10.05 -6.28
C VAL A 329 -12.12 -10.59 -7.36
N ALA A 330 -12.60 -11.51 -8.20
CA ALA A 330 -11.83 -12.05 -9.33
C ALA A 330 -12.60 -11.87 -10.66
N GLU A 331 -11.90 -11.93 -11.79
CA GLU A 331 -12.51 -11.91 -13.11
C GLU A 331 -12.85 -13.32 -13.60
N ARG A 332 -14.07 -13.51 -14.12
CA ARG A 332 -14.47 -14.72 -14.83
C ARG A 332 -15.50 -14.41 -15.92
N ASN A 333 -15.23 -14.81 -17.17
CA ASN A 333 -16.02 -14.47 -18.36
C ASN A 333 -16.27 -12.96 -18.54
N GLU A 334 -15.20 -12.15 -18.56
CA GLU A 334 -15.24 -10.68 -18.71
C GLU A 334 -16.02 -9.92 -17.61
N ARG A 335 -16.26 -10.55 -16.45
CA ARG A 335 -17.04 -9.99 -15.33
C ARG A 335 -16.39 -10.21 -13.98
N SER A 336 -16.55 -9.24 -13.08
CA SER A 336 -16.14 -9.37 -11.68
C SER A 336 -17.06 -10.35 -10.94
N VAL A 337 -16.47 -11.23 -10.14
CA VAL A 337 -17.15 -12.18 -9.24
C VAL A 337 -16.72 -11.86 -7.82
N VAL A 338 -17.67 -11.53 -6.94
CA VAL A 338 -17.41 -11.27 -5.52
C VAL A 338 -17.57 -12.59 -4.76
N VAL A 339 -16.59 -12.94 -3.93
CA VAL A 339 -16.56 -14.16 -3.12
C VAL A 339 -16.31 -13.81 -1.66
N LEU A 340 -16.94 -14.55 -0.75
CA LEU A 340 -16.80 -14.44 0.70
C LEU A 340 -16.79 -15.85 1.28
N ASP A 341 -15.71 -16.23 1.96
CA ASP A 341 -15.50 -17.55 2.57
C ASP A 341 -15.76 -18.70 1.58
N ALA A 342 -15.11 -18.63 0.41
CA ALA A 342 -15.32 -19.52 -0.76
C ALA A 342 -16.74 -19.53 -1.38
N VAL A 343 -17.71 -18.76 -0.87
CA VAL A 343 -19.06 -18.64 -1.44
C VAL A 343 -19.15 -17.43 -2.38
N GLU A 344 -19.56 -17.67 -3.63
CA GLU A 344 -19.83 -16.59 -4.59
C GLU A 344 -21.08 -15.79 -4.17
N LEU A 345 -20.92 -14.48 -3.95
CA LEU A 345 -22.00 -13.55 -3.65
C LEU A 345 -22.68 -13.00 -4.92
N GLY A 346 -22.02 -13.09 -6.07
CA GLY A 346 -22.58 -12.74 -7.37
C GLY A 346 -21.55 -12.29 -8.39
N SER A 347 -22.01 -12.08 -9.63
CA SER A 347 -21.24 -11.54 -10.75
C SER A 347 -21.80 -10.19 -11.22
N PHE A 348 -20.89 -9.29 -11.64
CA PHE A 348 -21.12 -7.87 -11.87
C PHE A 348 -20.28 -7.37 -13.05
N ASP A 349 -20.64 -6.21 -13.61
CA ASP A 349 -19.85 -5.58 -14.69
C ASP A 349 -18.54 -4.98 -14.14
N TRP A 350 -18.58 -4.55 -12.89
CA TRP A 350 -17.42 -4.29 -12.05
C TRP A 350 -17.78 -4.55 -10.58
N ALA A 351 -16.81 -4.92 -9.75
CA ALA A 351 -16.92 -4.90 -8.30
C ALA A 351 -15.56 -4.59 -7.65
N GLY A 352 -15.56 -4.14 -6.40
CA GLY A 352 -14.35 -3.81 -5.67
C GLY A 352 -14.62 -3.15 -4.31
N SER A 353 -13.58 -2.54 -3.72
CA SER A 353 -13.64 -1.88 -2.41
C SER A 353 -14.18 -2.78 -1.30
N LEU A 354 -13.52 -3.93 -1.08
CA LEU A 354 -13.85 -4.87 -0.01
C LEU A 354 -13.48 -4.30 1.37
N VAL A 355 -14.47 -4.02 2.21
CA VAL A 355 -14.30 -3.44 3.55
C VAL A 355 -15.04 -4.30 4.59
N PHE A 356 -14.30 -5.11 5.33
CA PHE A 356 -14.83 -5.85 6.48
C PHE A 356 -15.12 -4.91 7.67
N SER A 357 -16.10 -5.27 8.50
CA SER A 357 -16.24 -4.71 9.85
C SER A 357 -15.13 -5.22 10.77
N PRO A 358 -14.78 -4.52 11.87
CA PRO A 358 -13.67 -4.90 12.75
C PRO A 358 -13.81 -6.26 13.46
N ASP A 359 -15.03 -6.77 13.59
CA ASP A 359 -15.36 -8.11 14.10
C ASP A 359 -15.34 -9.20 13.00
N GLY A 360 -15.09 -8.81 11.74
CA GLY A 360 -15.14 -9.66 10.55
C GLY A 360 -16.54 -10.15 10.17
N GLN A 361 -17.61 -9.79 10.87
CA GLN A 361 -18.93 -10.38 10.65
C GLN A 361 -19.63 -9.85 9.39
N SER A 362 -19.41 -8.58 9.08
CA SER A 362 -20.00 -7.92 7.91
C SER A 362 -18.94 -7.52 6.89
N LEU A 363 -19.32 -7.55 5.62
CA LEU A 363 -18.55 -7.06 4.49
C LEU A 363 -19.36 -5.97 3.78
N VAL A 364 -18.76 -4.80 3.55
CA VAL A 364 -19.25 -3.80 2.61
C VAL A 364 -18.41 -3.88 1.34
N TYR A 365 -19.06 -3.80 0.18
CA TYR A 365 -18.40 -3.81 -1.13
C TYR A 365 -19.16 -2.99 -2.15
N GLN A 366 -18.46 -2.50 -3.19
CA GLN A 366 -19.07 -1.81 -4.31
C GLN A 366 -19.30 -2.76 -5.49
N THR A 367 -20.37 -2.50 -6.25
CA THR A 367 -20.73 -3.23 -7.47
C THR A 367 -21.28 -2.29 -8.52
N GLU A 368 -21.00 -2.55 -9.80
CA GLU A 368 -21.67 -1.95 -10.95
C GLU A 368 -22.40 -3.03 -11.75
N ARG A 369 -23.67 -2.80 -12.10
CA ARG A 369 -24.48 -3.69 -12.95
C ARG A 369 -25.39 -2.86 -13.84
N ASP A 370 -25.38 -3.15 -15.14
CA ASP A 370 -26.14 -2.45 -16.18
C ASP A 370 -25.89 -0.93 -16.14
N GLY A 371 -24.64 -0.53 -15.85
CA GLY A 371 -24.20 0.86 -15.68
C GLY A 371 -24.64 1.54 -14.37
N ARG A 372 -25.33 0.82 -13.48
CA ARG A 372 -25.75 1.34 -12.16
C ARG A 372 -24.82 0.83 -11.06
N ARG A 373 -24.23 1.76 -10.30
CA ARG A 373 -23.44 1.44 -9.10
C ARG A 373 -24.32 1.22 -7.87
N SER A 374 -23.79 0.48 -6.91
CA SER A 374 -24.41 0.23 -5.61
C SER A 374 -23.35 -0.14 -4.57
N LEU A 375 -23.49 0.43 -3.38
CA LEU A 375 -22.80 -0.02 -2.18
C LEU A 375 -23.65 -1.11 -1.51
N ILE A 376 -23.08 -2.29 -1.29
CA ILE A 376 -23.75 -3.48 -0.74
C ILE A 376 -23.19 -3.78 0.65
N LEU A 377 -24.06 -4.00 1.62
CA LEU A 377 -23.74 -4.55 2.93
C LEU A 377 -24.19 -6.01 3.00
N LYS A 378 -23.26 -6.91 3.28
CA LYS A 378 -23.47 -8.32 3.60
C LYS A 378 -23.14 -8.56 5.08
N SER A 379 -24.15 -8.76 5.92
CA SER A 379 -24.00 -9.27 7.29
C SER A 379 -24.39 -10.76 7.36
N PRO A 380 -24.29 -11.44 8.51
CA PRO A 380 -24.81 -12.79 8.67
C PRO A 380 -26.35 -12.86 8.50
N GLN A 381 -27.08 -11.79 8.84
CA GLN A 381 -28.54 -11.74 8.83
C GLN A 381 -29.16 -11.15 7.56
N THR A 382 -28.41 -10.38 6.76
CA THR A 382 -28.96 -9.71 5.58
C THR A 382 -27.92 -9.40 4.50
N THR A 383 -28.36 -9.34 3.25
CA THR A 383 -27.65 -8.72 2.13
C THR A 383 -28.52 -7.59 1.60
N LYS A 384 -28.08 -6.34 1.64
CA LYS A 384 -28.86 -5.19 1.17
C LYS A 384 -27.99 -4.11 0.55
N SER A 385 -28.55 -3.38 -0.42
CA SER A 385 -27.96 -2.11 -0.86
C SER A 385 -28.13 -1.05 0.23
N ILE A 386 -27.11 -0.22 0.43
CA ILE A 386 -27.07 0.87 1.41
C ILE A 386 -26.76 2.19 0.71
N GLY A 387 -27.06 3.33 1.35
CA GLY A 387 -26.97 4.63 0.69
C GLY A 387 -28.02 4.80 -0.43
N GLY A 388 -29.24 4.32 -0.19
CA GLY A 388 -30.35 4.42 -1.16
C GLY A 388 -30.61 5.88 -1.59
N GLY A 389 -30.63 6.11 -2.90
CA GLY A 389 -30.80 7.43 -3.51
C GLY A 389 -29.51 8.07 -4.03
N TYR A 390 -28.33 7.51 -3.75
CA TYR A 390 -27.07 7.89 -4.39
C TYR A 390 -26.79 7.03 -5.64
N GLU A 391 -25.96 7.55 -6.54
CA GLU A 391 -25.64 6.94 -7.84
C GLU A 391 -24.14 6.64 -8.04
N ASN A 392 -23.25 7.38 -7.37
CA ASN A 392 -21.85 7.01 -7.19
C ASN A 392 -21.50 6.89 -5.70
N PHE A 393 -20.48 6.08 -5.41
CA PHE A 393 -19.95 5.79 -4.08
C PHE A 393 -18.41 5.88 -4.12
N GLY A 394 -17.78 6.18 -3.00
CA GLY A 394 -16.34 6.38 -2.89
C GLY A 394 -15.72 5.63 -1.70
N GLN A 395 -14.58 6.13 -1.20
CA GLN A 395 -13.91 5.57 -0.02
C GLN A 395 -14.92 5.30 1.11
N THR A 396 -14.87 4.08 1.65
CA THR A 396 -15.80 3.54 2.64
C THR A 396 -15.00 2.96 3.82
N ALA A 397 -15.45 3.20 5.05
CA ALA A 397 -14.76 2.76 6.26
C ALA A 397 -15.74 2.49 7.41
N PHE A 398 -15.54 1.39 8.14
CA PHE A 398 -16.08 1.25 9.49
C PHE A 398 -15.20 2.01 10.49
N SER A 399 -15.79 2.49 11.59
CA SER A 399 -15.02 2.92 12.76
C SER A 399 -14.28 1.72 13.39
N PRO A 400 -13.08 1.88 14.00
CA PRO A 400 -12.34 0.75 14.60
C PRO A 400 -13.09 -0.02 15.69
N THR A 401 -14.06 0.60 16.36
CA THR A 401 -14.98 -0.01 17.34
C THR A 401 -16.14 -0.80 16.71
N GLY A 402 -16.25 -0.81 15.38
CA GLY A 402 -17.38 -1.40 14.65
C GLY A 402 -18.72 -0.68 14.83
N SER A 403 -18.78 0.42 15.61
CA SER A 403 -20.03 1.07 16.01
C SER A 403 -20.61 2.08 15.00
N ARG A 404 -19.87 2.42 13.94
CA ARG A 404 -20.28 3.33 12.85
C ARG A 404 -19.73 2.87 11.50
N LEU A 405 -20.39 3.29 10.43
CA LEU A 405 -19.96 3.20 9.06
C LEU A 405 -19.93 4.62 8.45
N ALA A 406 -18.97 4.91 7.58
CA ALA A 406 -18.93 6.13 6.79
C ALA A 406 -18.55 5.80 5.34
N PHE A 407 -19.13 6.53 4.39
CA PHE A 407 -18.81 6.39 2.97
C PHE A 407 -19.07 7.68 2.19
N TRP A 408 -18.26 7.94 1.17
CA TRP A 408 -18.54 9.00 0.20
C TRP A 408 -19.66 8.59 -0.74
N ALA A 409 -20.57 9.53 -1.05
CA ALA A 409 -21.67 9.30 -1.98
C ALA A 409 -22.08 10.57 -2.74
N GLN A 410 -22.68 10.38 -3.91
CA GLN A 410 -23.03 11.44 -4.87
C GLN A 410 -24.42 11.21 -5.48
N ARG A 411 -25.15 12.28 -5.80
CA ARG A 411 -26.47 12.27 -6.46
C ARG A 411 -26.67 13.58 -7.22
N GLY A 412 -26.47 13.55 -8.54
CA GLY A 412 -26.02 14.71 -9.29
C GLY A 412 -24.66 15.20 -8.77
N GLN A 413 -24.22 16.38 -9.19
CA GLN A 413 -23.28 17.13 -8.36
C GLN A 413 -24.05 17.79 -7.20
N PRO A 414 -23.48 17.93 -5.98
CA PRO A 414 -22.11 17.61 -5.55
C PRO A 414 -21.95 16.33 -4.69
N TRP A 415 -20.71 15.95 -4.35
CA TRP A 415 -20.37 14.87 -3.40
C TRP A 415 -20.69 15.24 -1.94
N ARG A 416 -20.79 14.22 -1.07
CA ARG A 416 -20.88 14.35 0.40
C ARG A 416 -20.41 13.09 1.13
N LEU A 417 -19.99 13.24 2.39
CA LEU A 417 -19.81 12.11 3.30
C LEU A 417 -21.15 11.71 3.94
N VAL A 418 -21.47 10.43 3.89
CA VAL A 418 -22.60 9.81 4.60
C VAL A 418 -22.09 9.14 5.88
N LEU A 419 -22.79 9.34 6.99
CA LEU A 419 -22.56 8.67 8.26
C LEU A 419 -23.74 7.73 8.55
N ALA A 420 -23.43 6.47 8.82
CA ALA A 420 -24.41 5.41 9.02
C ALA A 420 -24.10 4.58 10.28
N ASN A 421 -25.10 3.86 10.75
CA ASN A 421 -24.93 2.75 11.68
C ASN A 421 -24.22 1.57 10.98
N PRO A 422 -23.72 0.58 11.73
CA PRO A 422 -23.04 -0.59 11.15
C PRO A 422 -23.96 -1.46 10.28
N ASP A 423 -25.27 -1.42 10.53
CA ASP A 423 -26.29 -2.05 9.70
C ASP A 423 -26.58 -1.26 8.40
N GLY A 424 -25.86 -0.16 8.14
CA GLY A 424 -26.03 0.67 6.95
C GLY A 424 -27.25 1.60 6.96
N THR A 425 -27.97 1.75 8.07
CA THR A 425 -28.99 2.81 8.20
C THR A 425 -28.31 4.18 8.33
N THR A 426 -28.66 5.10 7.43
CA THR A 426 -28.13 6.48 7.43
C THR A 426 -28.55 7.22 8.70
N VAL A 427 -27.56 7.75 9.42
CA VAL A 427 -27.76 8.57 10.64
C VAL A 427 -27.64 10.05 10.31
N ALA A 428 -26.68 10.43 9.47
CA ALA A 428 -26.48 11.81 9.04
C ALA A 428 -25.84 11.89 7.65
N THR A 429 -26.02 13.01 6.97
CA THR A 429 -25.25 13.38 5.78
C THR A 429 -24.54 14.69 6.06
N GLN A 430 -23.24 14.76 5.80
CA GLN A 430 -22.46 15.98 5.99
C GLN A 430 -22.78 17.03 4.93
N ALA A 431 -22.15 18.20 5.07
CA ALA A 431 -22.09 19.23 4.03
C ALA A 431 -21.57 18.67 2.69
N THR A 432 -21.70 19.48 1.65
CA THR A 432 -21.36 19.12 0.27
C THR A 432 -20.02 19.70 -0.19
N TYR A 433 -19.40 18.99 -1.13
CA TYR A 433 -18.05 19.26 -1.63
C TYR A 433 -17.97 18.94 -3.12
N ASP A 434 -17.17 19.68 -3.87
CA ASP A 434 -17.06 19.53 -5.33
C ASP A 434 -16.46 18.18 -5.71
N ASP A 435 -15.48 17.73 -4.90
CA ASP A 435 -14.92 16.38 -4.92
C ASP A 435 -14.36 15.99 -3.53
N TYR A 436 -13.66 14.86 -3.43
CA TYR A 436 -12.96 14.41 -2.23
C TYR A 436 -11.60 13.78 -2.54
N CYS A 437 -10.80 13.50 -1.52
CA CYS A 437 -9.54 12.77 -1.70
C CYS A 437 -9.65 11.35 -1.13
N ASP A 438 -9.44 10.35 -1.99
CA ASP A 438 -9.30 8.95 -1.57
C ASP A 438 -8.16 8.74 -0.56
N ASP A 439 -8.27 7.65 0.21
CA ASP A 439 -7.37 7.27 1.31
C ASP A 439 -7.23 8.32 2.44
N THR A 440 -8.22 9.22 2.62
CA THR A 440 -8.20 10.25 3.68
C THR A 440 -9.31 10.15 4.72
N LEU A 441 -10.41 9.44 4.45
CA LEU A 441 -11.47 9.20 5.42
C LEU A 441 -10.94 8.32 6.56
N THR A 442 -10.97 8.86 7.79
CA THR A 442 -10.47 8.18 8.98
C THR A 442 -11.34 8.45 10.21
N PHE A 443 -11.30 7.54 11.18
CA PHE A 443 -11.97 7.65 12.46
C PHE A 443 -10.96 7.70 13.60
N SER A 444 -11.32 8.38 14.69
CA SER A 444 -10.66 8.20 15.99
C SER A 444 -10.70 6.74 16.47
N ARG A 445 -9.76 6.36 17.34
CA ARG A 445 -9.62 5.01 17.90
C ARG A 445 -10.93 4.42 18.44
N GLY A 446 -11.68 5.19 19.23
CA GLY A 446 -12.99 4.83 19.79
C GLY A 446 -14.18 5.11 18.87
N GLY A 447 -13.96 5.40 17.59
CA GLY A 447 -14.99 5.60 16.57
C GLY A 447 -15.85 6.86 16.71
N ARG A 448 -15.72 7.63 17.80
CA ARG A 448 -16.59 8.77 18.11
C ARG A 448 -16.38 9.97 17.19
N ARG A 449 -15.14 10.21 16.77
CA ARG A 449 -14.76 11.30 15.85
C ARG A 449 -14.43 10.78 14.45
N VAL A 450 -14.59 11.65 13.45
CA VAL A 450 -14.28 11.38 12.02
C VAL A 450 -13.54 12.58 11.40
N ALA A 451 -12.57 12.30 10.54
CA ALA A 451 -11.85 13.31 9.77
C ALA A 451 -11.65 12.85 8.33
N TYR A 452 -11.59 13.79 7.38
CA TYR A 452 -11.43 13.50 5.95
C TYR A 452 -10.93 14.73 5.20
N VAL A 453 -10.44 14.54 3.97
CA VAL A 453 -10.13 15.63 3.04
C VAL A 453 -11.20 15.70 1.96
N ALA A 454 -11.72 16.91 1.75
CA ALA A 454 -12.69 17.22 0.72
C ALA A 454 -12.19 18.36 -0.18
N VAL A 455 -12.81 18.57 -1.33
CA VAL A 455 -12.46 19.64 -2.28
C VAL A 455 -13.56 20.70 -2.35
N ARG A 456 -13.18 21.97 -2.32
CA ARG A 456 -14.04 23.11 -2.69
C ARG A 456 -13.23 24.12 -3.51
N GLU A 457 -13.77 24.60 -4.63
CA GLU A 457 -13.11 25.63 -5.47
C GLU A 457 -11.66 25.26 -5.86
N ASP A 458 -11.45 23.99 -6.26
CA ASP A 458 -10.13 23.40 -6.54
C ASP A 458 -9.11 23.47 -5.37
N LYS A 459 -9.59 23.61 -4.13
CA LYS A 459 -8.78 23.60 -2.90
C LYS A 459 -9.18 22.48 -1.95
N ALA A 460 -8.18 21.91 -1.30
CA ALA A 460 -8.35 20.87 -0.29
C ALA A 460 -8.76 21.49 1.06
N VAL A 461 -9.78 20.92 1.70
CA VAL A 461 -10.27 21.26 3.03
C VAL A 461 -10.21 20.01 3.89
N VAL A 462 -9.50 20.07 5.02
CA VAL A 462 -9.60 19.02 6.04
C VAL A 462 -10.81 19.28 6.90
N VAL A 463 -11.77 18.37 6.88
CA VAL A 463 -13.01 18.45 7.65
C VAL A 463 -12.89 17.53 8.85
N VAL A 464 -13.27 18.02 10.03
CA VAL A 464 -13.23 17.25 11.29
C VAL A 464 -14.59 17.33 11.96
N ASP A 465 -15.21 16.17 12.19
CA ASP A 465 -16.53 16.01 12.82
C ASP A 465 -17.68 16.78 12.10
N GLY A 466 -17.48 17.12 10.82
CA GLY A 466 -18.40 17.92 10.01
C GLY A 466 -18.09 19.43 9.98
N VAL A 467 -17.05 19.88 10.68
CA VAL A 467 -16.58 21.27 10.68
C VAL A 467 -15.43 21.43 9.69
N ASP A 468 -15.58 22.39 8.77
CA ASP A 468 -14.55 22.74 7.79
C ASP A 468 -13.32 23.36 8.47
N GLY A 469 -12.13 22.87 8.13
CA GLY A 469 -10.85 23.52 8.44
C GLY A 469 -10.49 24.62 7.42
N PRO A 470 -9.27 25.18 7.50
CA PRO A 470 -8.77 26.09 6.48
C PRO A 470 -8.63 25.42 5.10
N VAL A 471 -8.69 26.23 4.04
CA VAL A 471 -8.41 25.81 2.65
C VAL A 471 -6.90 25.72 2.37
N PHE A 472 -6.50 24.74 1.57
CA PHE A 472 -5.11 24.47 1.17
C PHE A 472 -5.00 24.11 -0.31
N ASP A 473 -3.80 24.21 -0.89
CA ASP A 473 -3.57 23.82 -2.28
C ASP A 473 -3.60 22.29 -2.46
N SER A 474 -3.19 21.55 -1.43
CA SER A 474 -3.39 20.10 -1.29
C SER A 474 -3.22 19.65 0.16
N VAL A 475 -3.56 18.40 0.48
CA VAL A 475 -3.28 17.76 1.77
C VAL A 475 -2.43 16.50 1.51
N LEU A 476 -1.48 16.22 2.39
CA LEU A 476 -0.50 15.16 2.23
C LEU A 476 -1.12 13.78 2.46
N LYS A 477 -0.80 12.81 1.60
CA LYS A 477 -1.32 11.45 1.71
C LYS A 477 -0.86 10.76 3.01
N GLY A 478 -1.75 9.96 3.58
CA GLY A 478 -1.60 9.40 4.93
C GLY A 478 -2.00 10.36 6.06
N THR A 479 -2.65 11.49 5.73
CA THR A 479 -3.26 12.41 6.72
C THR A 479 -4.68 12.79 6.27
N PRO A 480 -5.59 13.22 7.18
CA PRO A 480 -5.41 13.50 8.62
C PRO A 480 -5.15 12.26 9.50
N VAL A 481 -4.56 12.49 10.68
CA VAL A 481 -4.36 11.48 11.73
C VAL A 481 -4.89 11.97 13.08
N PHE A 482 -5.50 11.07 13.86
CA PHE A 482 -5.92 11.34 15.23
C PHE A 482 -4.80 11.02 16.23
N SER A 483 -4.72 11.80 17.30
CA SER A 483 -3.97 11.47 18.53
C SER A 483 -4.65 10.32 19.29
N LEU A 484 -3.88 9.55 20.07
CA LEU A 484 -4.42 8.39 20.79
C LEU A 484 -5.39 8.75 21.94
N ASP A 485 -5.39 10.01 22.42
CA ASP A 485 -6.39 10.53 23.35
C ASP A 485 -7.64 11.11 22.65
N GLU A 486 -7.71 11.02 21.32
CA GLU A 486 -8.73 11.56 20.41
C GLU A 486 -8.92 13.08 20.43
N ARG A 487 -8.17 13.84 21.24
CA ARG A 487 -8.41 15.28 21.39
C ARG A 487 -7.92 16.06 20.18
N SER A 488 -6.80 15.63 19.62
CA SER A 488 -6.14 16.31 18.49
C SER A 488 -6.22 15.55 17.18
N VAL A 489 -6.33 16.31 16.09
CA VAL A 489 -6.12 15.88 14.70
C VAL A 489 -4.92 16.64 14.13
N ALA A 490 -4.01 15.94 13.48
CA ALA A 490 -2.89 16.52 12.77
C ALA A 490 -2.93 16.17 11.27
N TYR A 491 -2.40 17.07 10.44
CA TYR A 491 -2.21 16.84 9.01
C TYR A 491 -1.11 17.74 8.45
N ALA A 492 -0.48 17.33 7.36
CA ALA A 492 0.38 18.19 6.57
C ALA A 492 -0.40 18.67 5.34
N ALA A 493 -0.41 19.97 5.07
CA ALA A 493 -1.13 20.55 3.94
C ALA A 493 -0.28 21.59 3.21
N HIS A 494 -0.35 21.61 1.88
CA HIS A 494 0.45 22.51 1.07
C HIS A 494 -0.21 23.88 0.93
N ARG A 495 0.58 24.95 1.05
CA ARG A 495 0.15 26.30 0.70
C ARG A 495 1.31 27.09 0.08
N GLY A 496 1.11 27.59 -1.14
CA GLY A 496 2.13 28.31 -1.90
C GLY A 496 3.31 27.40 -2.28
N ASN A 497 4.46 27.62 -1.65
CA ASN A 497 5.68 26.80 -1.83
C ASN A 497 6.12 26.11 -0.52
N THR A 498 5.17 25.85 0.40
CA THR A 498 5.48 25.29 1.73
C THR A 498 4.46 24.25 2.18
N TRP A 499 4.94 23.21 2.85
CA TRP A 499 4.11 22.28 3.60
C TRP A 499 3.91 22.81 5.02
N GLN A 500 2.65 22.94 5.42
CA GLN A 500 2.24 23.42 6.73
C GLN A 500 1.78 22.22 7.56
N LEU A 501 2.39 22.00 8.73
CA LEU A 501 2.00 20.98 9.68
C LEU A 501 0.98 21.59 10.64
N VAL A 502 -0.27 21.13 10.52
CA VAL A 502 -1.46 21.72 11.14
C VAL A 502 -1.95 20.81 12.24
N VAL A 503 -2.34 21.39 13.38
CA VAL A 503 -2.93 20.66 14.52
C VAL A 503 -4.18 21.38 14.98
N ASN A 504 -5.33 20.68 14.92
CA ASN A 504 -6.66 21.21 15.25
C ASN A 504 -7.01 22.49 14.45
N GLY A 505 -6.76 22.46 13.14
CA GLY A 505 -7.00 23.58 12.22
C GLY A 505 -5.99 24.74 12.34
N LEU A 506 -5.12 24.75 13.35
CA LEU A 506 -4.09 25.76 13.55
C LEU A 506 -2.75 25.30 12.97
N VAL A 507 -2.21 26.07 12.02
CA VAL A 507 -0.85 25.88 11.52
C VAL A 507 0.13 26.00 12.70
N ARG A 508 0.96 24.98 12.90
CA ARG A 508 1.95 24.96 13.99
C ARG A 508 3.37 25.16 13.47
N PHE A 509 3.71 24.46 12.39
CA PHE A 509 5.05 24.42 11.83
C PHE A 509 4.97 24.46 10.30
N SER A 510 6.05 24.87 9.64
CA SER A 510 6.13 24.94 8.18
C SER A 510 7.48 24.45 7.69
N PHE A 511 7.49 23.65 6.62
CA PHE A 511 8.67 23.02 6.05
C PHE A 511 8.67 23.19 4.51
N PRO A 512 9.85 23.17 3.85
CA PRO A 512 9.95 23.08 2.38
C PRO A 512 9.35 21.78 1.81
N LEU A 513 9.38 20.70 2.59
CA LEU A 513 8.93 19.35 2.20
C LEU A 513 8.48 18.59 3.45
N VAL A 514 7.47 17.74 3.33
CA VAL A 514 7.11 16.68 4.30
C VAL A 514 6.84 15.40 3.50
N LYS A 515 7.34 14.24 3.96
CA LYS A 515 7.19 12.96 3.25
C LYS A 515 5.84 12.31 3.61
N GLU A 516 5.11 11.80 2.61
CA GLU A 516 3.81 11.11 2.78
C GLU A 516 3.87 9.99 3.82
N TYR A 517 2.74 9.70 4.47
CA TYR A 517 2.57 8.66 5.51
C TYR A 517 3.42 8.81 6.79
N THR A 518 4.39 9.74 6.86
CA THR A 518 5.27 9.90 8.03
C THR A 518 4.68 10.73 9.18
N VAL A 519 3.59 11.47 8.95
CA VAL A 519 2.99 12.36 9.96
C VAL A 519 2.20 11.55 10.99
N GLN A 520 2.74 11.39 12.20
CA GLN A 520 2.12 10.58 13.26
C GLN A 520 2.26 11.22 14.64
N PHE A 521 1.26 11.02 15.51
CA PHE A 521 1.42 11.29 16.93
C PHE A 521 2.21 10.17 17.61
N THR A 522 3.13 10.54 18.49
CA THR A 522 3.75 9.62 19.46
C THR A 522 2.70 8.85 20.27
N PRO A 523 3.01 7.66 20.81
CA PRO A 523 2.06 6.88 21.63
C PRO A 523 1.54 7.60 22.90
N ALA A 524 2.25 8.63 23.38
CA ALA A 524 1.78 9.48 24.48
C ALA A 524 0.77 10.57 24.04
N GLY A 525 0.58 10.78 22.74
CA GLY A 525 -0.25 11.85 22.17
C GLY A 525 0.34 13.26 22.29
N THR A 526 1.47 13.42 22.98
CA THR A 526 2.07 14.72 23.36
C THR A 526 2.97 15.35 22.30
N HIS A 527 3.56 14.52 21.42
CA HIS A 527 4.45 14.97 20.34
C HIS A 527 3.96 14.47 18.99
N LEU A 528 4.10 15.32 17.98
CA LEU A 528 3.84 15.05 16.57
C LEU A 528 5.18 14.90 15.83
N VAL A 529 5.31 13.84 15.05
CA VAL A 529 6.55 13.44 14.34
C VAL A 529 6.29 13.37 12.84
N CYS A 530 7.27 13.74 12.02
CA CYS A 530 7.29 13.47 10.57
C CYS A 530 8.71 13.48 10.00
N LEU A 531 8.88 13.06 8.73
CA LEU A 531 10.09 13.37 7.95
C LEU A 531 9.86 14.66 7.15
N ALA A 532 10.74 15.65 7.34
CA ALA A 532 10.61 16.98 6.75
C ALA A 532 11.92 17.49 6.14
N GLY A 533 11.84 18.41 5.17
CA GLY A 533 13.00 18.98 4.47
C GLY A 533 13.73 20.06 5.27
N CYS A 534 15.07 20.05 5.28
CA CYS A 534 15.89 20.95 6.11
C CYS A 534 16.55 22.11 5.34
N GLU A 535 16.71 22.03 4.01
CA GLU A 535 17.46 23.01 3.22
C GLU A 535 16.65 23.58 2.04
N LYS A 536 16.91 24.87 1.74
CA LYS A 536 16.21 25.67 0.69
C LYS A 536 16.39 25.12 -0.74
N ASN A 537 17.33 24.20 -0.94
CA ASN A 537 17.64 23.55 -2.23
C ASN A 537 17.22 22.06 -2.27
N GLY A 538 16.40 21.58 -1.32
CA GLY A 538 15.70 20.30 -1.43
C GLY A 538 16.61 19.06 -1.58
N ARG A 539 17.63 18.93 -0.73
CA ARG A 539 18.56 17.77 -0.75
C ARG A 539 18.75 17.05 0.56
N ARG A 540 18.06 17.47 1.62
CA ARG A 540 18.09 16.81 2.95
C ARG A 540 16.73 16.76 3.61
N LEU A 541 16.31 15.56 3.99
CA LEU A 541 15.22 15.28 4.93
C LEU A 541 15.80 15.03 6.33
N ALA A 542 15.03 15.30 7.38
CA ALA A 542 15.32 14.92 8.76
C ALA A 542 14.05 14.53 9.51
N VAL A 543 14.19 13.88 10.67
CA VAL A 543 13.08 13.70 11.61
C VAL A 543 12.76 15.06 12.24
N ALA A 544 11.50 15.47 12.17
CA ALA A 544 10.98 16.65 12.87
C ALA A 544 10.08 16.21 14.02
N VAL A 545 10.30 16.74 15.23
CA VAL A 545 9.49 16.47 16.43
C VAL A 545 8.96 17.78 16.96
N ASN A 546 7.63 17.97 16.98
CA ASN A 546 6.99 19.24 17.35
C ASN A 546 7.63 20.47 16.68
N GLY A 547 7.94 20.37 15.38
CA GLY A 547 8.55 21.44 14.58
C GLY A 547 10.08 21.55 14.67
N ALA A 548 10.70 20.99 15.71
CA ALA A 548 12.16 20.98 15.84
C ALA A 548 12.76 19.91 14.91
N MET A 549 13.64 20.35 14.00
CA MET A 549 14.44 19.46 13.16
C MET A 549 15.55 18.83 14.00
N THR A 550 15.75 17.51 13.91
CA THR A 550 16.91 16.86 14.52
C THR A 550 18.08 16.84 13.54
N GLU A 551 19.17 17.54 13.86
CA GLU A 551 20.39 17.57 13.02
C GLU A 551 21.09 16.19 12.91
N ASP A 552 20.75 15.26 13.82
CA ASP A 552 21.30 13.90 13.91
C ASP A 552 20.95 12.99 12.70
N PHE A 553 19.94 13.33 11.90
CA PHE A 553 19.42 12.47 10.82
C PHE A 553 19.26 13.29 9.53
N LEU A 554 20.15 13.10 8.55
CA LEU A 554 20.14 13.82 7.27
C LEU A 554 20.10 12.84 6.09
N PHE A 555 18.89 12.44 5.70
CA PHE A 555 18.64 11.60 4.52
C PHE A 555 18.69 12.46 3.24
N PRO A 556 19.10 11.94 2.06
CA PRO A 556 18.81 12.60 0.78
C PRO A 556 17.28 12.79 0.55
N ALA A 557 16.90 13.53 -0.50
CA ALA A 557 15.51 13.96 -0.74
C ALA A 557 14.78 13.14 -1.81
#